data_AF-A0A1F5MGE1-F1
#
_entry.id   AF-A0A1F5MGE1-F1
#
_cell.length_a   1.000
_cell.length_b   1.000
_cell.length_c   1.000
_cell.angle_alpha   90.00
_cell.angle_beta   90.00
_cell.angle_gamma   90.00
#
_symmetry.space_group_name_H-M   'P 1'
#
loop_
_entity.id
_entity.type
_entity.pdbx_description
1 polymer ?
#
loop_
_entity_poly.entity_id
_entity_poly.type
_entity_poly.pdbx_seq_one_letter_code
_entity_poly.pdbx_strand_id
1 'polypeptide(L)'
;MRKWLLAFLIILLIPVTAFASVSLDMVNQKVCSRFDADMVKLAAIMEELRKRKGITETRVAFGGVDTQIESADYWITSAAEAIAYQRAQKYSSTSQLKYSLETLKNKILQAKTEVRKALNE
;
A
#
# COMPACT_ATOMS: atom_id res chain seq x y z
N MET A 1 41.34 34.01 33.30
CA MET A 1 40.60 32.78 32.95
C MET A 1 39.08 32.97 33.08
N ARG A 2 38.45 33.92 32.35
CA ARG A 2 37.02 34.25 32.56
C ARG A 2 36.21 34.47 31.27
N LYS A 3 36.88 34.66 30.13
CA LYS A 3 36.25 34.82 28.80
C LYS A 3 35.91 33.50 28.10
N TRP A 4 36.58 32.41 28.50
CA TRP A 4 36.38 31.08 27.91
C TRP A 4 35.20 30.29 28.51
N LEU A 5 34.76 30.64 29.73
CA LEU A 5 33.60 30.01 30.38
C LEU A 5 32.25 30.48 29.81
N LEU A 6 32.19 31.70 29.28
CA LEU A 6 30.98 32.25 28.65
C LEU A 6 30.70 31.63 27.28
N ALA A 7 31.74 31.29 26.50
CA ALA A 7 31.57 30.63 25.22
C ALA A 7 31.00 29.20 25.35
N PHE A 8 31.34 28.50 26.44
CA PHE A 8 30.82 27.16 26.72
C PHE A 8 29.34 27.16 27.14
N LEU A 9 28.86 28.25 27.76
CA LEU A 9 27.48 28.37 28.22
C LEU A 9 26.49 28.64 27.07
N ILE A 10 26.96 29.23 25.96
CA ILE A 10 26.11 29.58 24.80
C ILE A 10 25.83 28.36 23.92
N ILE A 11 26.73 27.38 23.87
CA ILE A 11 26.55 26.14 23.10
C ILE A 11 25.46 25.23 23.71
N LEU A 12 25.20 25.37 25.01
CA LEU A 12 24.24 24.54 25.75
C LEU A 12 22.77 25.00 25.61
N LEU A 13 22.52 26.13 24.95
CA LEU A 13 21.20 26.77 24.79
C LEU A 13 20.64 26.66 23.36
N ILE A 14 21.23 25.84 22.50
CA ILE A 14 20.60 25.49 21.22
C ILE A 14 19.71 24.29 21.51
N PRO A 15 18.37 24.42 21.60
CA PRO A 15 17.51 23.26 21.52
C PRO A 15 17.73 22.68 20.13
N VAL A 16 18.50 21.60 20.04
CA VAL A 16 18.60 20.78 18.84
C VAL A 16 17.23 20.13 18.67
N THR A 17 16.29 20.87 18.11
CA THR A 17 15.03 20.33 17.62
C THR A 17 15.36 19.54 16.36
N ALA A 18 15.87 18.33 16.56
CA ALA A 18 15.96 17.34 15.50
C ALA A 18 14.53 16.93 15.10
N PHE A 19 13.89 17.76 14.27
CA PHE A 19 12.72 17.33 13.51
C PHE A 19 13.21 16.27 12.54
N ALA A 20 13.08 14.99 12.94
CA ALA A 20 13.33 13.89 12.03
C ALA A 20 12.42 14.07 10.81
N SER A 21 13.00 14.44 9.67
CA SER A 21 12.26 14.57 8.42
C SER A 21 11.71 13.19 8.06
N VAL A 22 10.39 13.01 8.10
CA VAL A 22 9.75 11.77 7.70
C VAL A 22 10.06 11.52 6.23
N SER A 23 10.82 10.47 5.94
CA SER A 23 11.10 10.05 4.56
C SER A 23 9.79 9.66 3.87
N LEU A 24 9.45 10.37 2.79
CA LEU A 24 8.27 10.06 1.98
C LEU A 24 8.33 8.65 1.40
N ASP A 25 9.53 8.18 1.06
CA ASP A 25 9.76 6.80 0.63
C ASP A 25 9.43 5.83 1.76
N MET A 26 9.91 6.07 2.99
CA MET A 26 9.59 5.20 4.13
C MET A 26 8.06 5.13 4.39
N VAL A 27 7.35 6.25 4.27
CA VAL A 27 5.88 6.27 4.37
C VAL A 27 5.26 5.44 3.25
N ASN A 28 5.72 5.64 2.01
CA ASN A 28 5.24 4.90 0.85
C ASN A 28 5.44 3.38 1.03
N GLN A 29 6.65 2.94 1.37
CA GLN A 29 6.98 1.53 1.58
C GLN A 29 6.14 0.91 2.70
N LYS A 30 5.94 1.64 3.80
CA LYS A 30 5.14 1.17 4.94
C LYS A 30 3.66 1.00 4.57
N VAL A 31 3.09 1.94 3.82
CA VAL A 31 1.69 1.83 3.35
C VAL A 31 1.55 0.69 2.35
N CYS A 32 2.47 0.58 1.39
CA CYS A 32 2.47 -0.52 0.42
C CYS A 32 2.57 -1.89 1.11
N SER A 33 3.40 -2.02 2.14
CA SER A 33 3.54 -3.28 2.89
C SER A 33 2.24 -3.71 3.57
N ARG A 34 1.46 -2.75 4.08
CA ARG A 34 0.14 -3.04 4.68
C ARG A 34 -0.87 -3.50 3.63
N PHE A 35 -0.93 -2.81 2.49
CA PHE A 35 -1.82 -3.20 1.41
C PHE A 35 -1.45 -4.55 0.80
N ASP A 36 -0.16 -4.86 0.71
CA ASP A 36 0.31 -6.17 0.23
C ASP A 36 -0.18 -7.31 1.13
N ALA A 37 -0.08 -7.14 2.46
CA ALA A 37 -0.63 -8.10 3.41
C ALA A 37 -2.16 -8.26 3.31
N ASP A 38 -2.89 -7.17 3.05
CA ASP A 38 -4.33 -7.23 2.77
C ASP A 38 -4.62 -8.00 1.48
N MET A 39 -3.81 -7.80 0.43
CA MET A 39 -4.01 -8.49 -0.84
C MET A 39 -3.72 -9.98 -0.76
N VAL A 40 -2.71 -10.39 0.01
CA VAL A 40 -2.44 -11.81 0.29
C VAL A 40 -3.65 -12.48 0.94
N LYS A 41 -4.32 -11.80 1.89
CA LYS A 41 -5.54 -12.34 2.53
C LYS A 41 -6.69 -12.48 1.54
N LEU A 42 -6.93 -11.47 0.70
CA LEU A 42 -7.98 -11.54 -0.32
C LEU A 42 -7.72 -12.64 -1.34
N ALA A 43 -6.46 -12.81 -1.76
CA ALA A 43 -6.08 -13.90 -2.65
C ALA A 43 -6.33 -15.28 -2.01
N ALA A 44 -5.99 -15.46 -0.73
CA ALA A 44 -6.26 -16.71 -0.02
C ALA A 44 -7.76 -17.00 0.13
N ILE A 45 -8.57 -15.97 0.38
CA ILE A 45 -10.04 -16.10 0.43
C ILE A 45 -10.60 -16.57 -0.92
N MET A 46 -10.14 -15.96 -2.02
CA MET A 46 -10.59 -16.33 -3.35
C MET A 46 -10.13 -17.74 -3.74
N GLU A 47 -8.91 -18.14 -3.37
CA GLU A 47 -8.41 -19.49 -3.62
C GLU A 47 -9.29 -20.55 -2.94
N GLU A 48 -9.65 -20.32 -1.68
CA GLU A 48 -10.55 -21.22 -0.95
C GLU A 48 -11.98 -21.22 -1.55
N LEU A 49 -12.49 -20.08 -2.00
CA LEU A 49 -13.78 -20.01 -2.71
C LEU A 49 -13.76 -20.81 -4.01
N ARG A 50 -12.72 -20.62 -4.84
CA ARG A 50 -12.52 -21.36 -6.10
C ARG A 50 -12.49 -22.86 -5.86
N LYS A 51 -11.74 -23.30 -4.85
CA LYS A 51 -11.68 -24.70 -4.43
C LYS A 51 -13.06 -25.26 -4.06
N ARG A 52 -13.86 -24.52 -3.30
CA ARG A 52 -15.23 -24.93 -2.93
C ARG A 52 -16.19 -25.02 -4.12
N LYS A 53 -16.00 -24.15 -5.12
CA LYS A 53 -16.79 -24.13 -6.35
C LYS A 53 -16.24 -25.09 -7.42
N GLY A 54 -15.16 -25.84 -7.13
CA GLY A 54 -14.56 -26.81 -8.05
C GLY A 54 -13.79 -26.17 -9.21
N ILE A 55 -13.43 -24.89 -9.11
CA ILE A 55 -12.72 -24.15 -10.16
C ILE A 55 -11.23 -24.43 -10.01
N THR A 56 -10.63 -25.04 -11.05
CA THR A 56 -9.22 -25.46 -11.05
C THR A 56 -8.33 -24.64 -11.98
N GLU A 57 -8.93 -23.74 -12.76
CA GLU A 57 -8.22 -22.87 -13.67
C GLU A 57 -7.26 -21.95 -12.91
N THR A 58 -6.16 -21.57 -13.53
CA THR A 58 -5.25 -20.59 -12.95
C THR A 58 -5.91 -19.21 -12.98
N ARG A 59 -5.69 -18.36 -11.97
CA ARG A 59 -6.13 -16.96 -12.02
C ARG A 59 -5.46 -16.26 -13.21
N VAL A 60 -6.22 -15.94 -14.25
CA VAL A 60 -5.71 -15.24 -15.44
C VAL A 60 -6.25 -13.81 -15.45
N ALA A 61 -5.36 -12.84 -15.63
CA ALA A 61 -5.71 -11.40 -15.67
C ALA A 61 -6.20 -10.91 -17.05
N PHE A 62 -6.43 -11.82 -18.00
CA PHE A 62 -6.74 -11.49 -19.40
C PHE A 62 -7.90 -12.34 -19.91
N GLY A 63 -8.91 -11.69 -20.50
CA GLY A 63 -10.12 -12.34 -21.02
C GLY A 63 -11.37 -11.95 -20.22
N GLY A 64 -12.56 -12.14 -20.81
CA GLY A 64 -13.85 -11.64 -20.32
C GLY A 64 -14.07 -11.85 -18.82
N VAL A 65 -14.56 -10.81 -18.15
CA VAL A 65 -15.05 -10.89 -16.77
C VAL A 65 -16.49 -11.35 -16.85
N ASP A 66 -16.68 -12.66 -16.95
CA ASP A 66 -17.99 -13.25 -17.22
C ASP A 66 -18.66 -13.74 -15.92
N THR A 67 -17.89 -13.90 -14.84
CA THR A 67 -18.35 -14.29 -13.50
C THR A 67 -17.87 -13.33 -12.38
N GLN A 68 -18.53 -13.35 -11.21
CA GLN A 68 -18.06 -12.52 -10.09
C GLN A 68 -16.72 -13.00 -9.54
N ILE A 69 -16.43 -14.30 -9.64
CA ILE A 69 -15.13 -14.88 -9.26
C ILE A 69 -14.02 -14.33 -10.15
N GLU A 70 -14.21 -14.31 -11.47
CA GLU A 70 -13.25 -13.74 -12.41
C GLU A 70 -13.08 -12.22 -12.20
N SER A 71 -14.17 -11.51 -11.90
CA SER A 71 -14.12 -10.07 -11.56
C SER A 71 -13.24 -9.84 -10.34
N ALA A 72 -13.48 -10.59 -9.27
CA ALA A 72 -12.69 -10.52 -8.04
C ALA A 72 -11.21 -10.84 -8.30
N ASP A 73 -10.93 -11.89 -9.08
CA ASP A 73 -9.56 -12.29 -9.43
C ASP A 73 -8.83 -11.23 -10.26
N TYR A 74 -9.52 -10.60 -11.21
CA TYR A 74 -9.00 -9.46 -11.99
C TYR A 74 -8.64 -8.29 -11.07
N TRP A 75 -9.54 -7.88 -10.19
CA TRP A 75 -9.31 -6.72 -9.34
C TRP A 75 -8.25 -6.96 -8.27
N ILE A 76 -8.13 -8.18 -7.72
CA ILE A 76 -7.00 -8.53 -6.84
C ILE A 76 -5.68 -8.38 -7.60
N THR A 77 -5.61 -8.85 -8.84
CA THR A 77 -4.38 -8.76 -9.65
C THR A 77 -4.04 -7.31 -9.97
N SER A 78 -5.03 -6.53 -10.46
CA SER A 78 -4.85 -5.10 -10.75
C SER A 78 -4.42 -4.30 -9.52
N ALA A 79 -4.93 -4.65 -8.34
CA ALA A 79 -4.54 -4.03 -7.08
C ALA A 79 -3.10 -4.39 -6.68
N ALA A 80 -2.69 -5.66 -6.84
CA ALA A 80 -1.32 -6.10 -6.59
C ALA A 80 -0.30 -5.40 -7.51
N GLU A 81 -0.62 -5.28 -8.80
CA GLU A 81 0.18 -4.53 -9.77
C GLU A 81 0.29 -3.04 -9.38
N ALA A 82 -0.80 -2.44 -8.92
CA ALA A 82 -0.80 -1.06 -8.46
C ALA A 82 0.08 -0.86 -7.20
N ILE A 83 0.13 -1.84 -6.28
CA ILE A 83 1.06 -1.81 -5.14
C ILE A 83 2.51 -1.88 -5.65
N ALA A 84 2.82 -2.79 -6.58
CA ALA A 84 4.15 -2.91 -7.14
C ALA A 84 4.60 -1.62 -7.83
N TYR A 85 3.71 -1.01 -8.62
CA TYR A 85 3.95 0.29 -9.25
C TYR A 85 4.14 1.41 -8.22
N GLN A 86 3.31 1.46 -7.17
CA GLN A 86 3.45 2.42 -6.09
C GLN A 86 4.80 2.29 -5.36
N ARG A 87 5.29 1.05 -5.12
CA ARG A 87 6.60 0.82 -4.48
C ARG A 87 7.78 1.33 -5.30
N ALA A 88 7.66 1.31 -6.63
CA ALA A 88 8.71 1.78 -7.54
C ALA A 88 8.76 3.31 -7.68
N GLN A 89 7.70 4.01 -7.28
CA GLN A 89 7.61 5.47 -7.40
C GLN A 89 8.41 6.19 -6.30
N LYS A 90 8.99 7.33 -6.70
CA LYS A 90 9.64 8.30 -5.81
C LYS A 90 8.83 9.58 -5.78
N TYR A 91 8.69 10.17 -4.60
CA TYR A 91 7.87 11.37 -4.38
C TYR A 91 8.74 12.55 -3.98
N SER A 92 8.51 13.69 -4.63
CA SER A 92 9.18 14.95 -4.30
C SER A 92 8.41 15.79 -3.28
N SER A 93 7.15 15.43 -3.01
CA SER A 93 6.29 16.15 -2.05
C SER A 93 5.25 15.26 -1.38
N THR A 94 4.81 15.68 -0.20
CA THR A 94 3.74 15.02 0.57
C THR A 94 2.41 15.00 -0.19
N SER A 95 2.09 16.06 -0.93
CA SER A 95 0.86 16.16 -1.73
C SER A 95 0.81 15.12 -2.84
N GLN A 96 1.94 14.93 -3.55
CA GLN A 96 2.06 13.91 -4.59
C GLN A 96 1.93 12.50 -4.01
N LEU A 97 2.60 12.23 -2.89
CA LEU A 97 2.48 10.95 -2.17
C LEU A 97 1.02 10.70 -1.76
N LYS A 98 0.36 11.68 -1.15
CA LYS A 98 -1.05 11.56 -0.72
C LYS A 98 -1.97 11.21 -1.88
N TYR A 99 -1.89 11.94 -2.99
CA TYR A 99 -2.73 11.70 -4.17
C TYR A 99 -2.51 10.30 -4.76
N SER A 100 -1.25 9.87 -4.85
CA SER A 100 -0.92 8.53 -5.35
C SER A 100 -1.45 7.43 -4.41
N LEU A 101 -1.29 7.60 -3.10
CA LEU A 101 -1.83 6.67 -2.10
C LEU A 101 -3.36 6.64 -2.08
N GLU A 102 -4.04 7.74 -2.35
CA GLU A 102 -5.51 7.76 -2.50
C GLU A 102 -5.97 6.96 -3.72
N THR A 103 -5.25 7.06 -4.84
CA THR A 103 -5.52 6.26 -6.04
C THR A 103 -5.30 4.77 -5.77
N LEU A 104 -4.19 4.44 -5.10
CA LEU A 104 -3.93 3.05 -4.67
C LEU A 104 -5.04 2.52 -3.75
N LYS A 105 -5.41 3.29 -2.72
CA LYS A 105 -6.50 2.95 -1.79
C LYS A 105 -7.78 2.60 -2.55
N ASN A 106 -8.16 3.39 -3.55
CA ASN A 106 -9.40 3.15 -4.30
C ASN A 106 -9.36 1.84 -5.09
N LYS A 107 -8.21 1.48 -5.69
CA LYS A 107 -8.02 0.17 -6.34
C LYS A 107 -8.14 -0.99 -5.35
N ILE A 108 -7.57 -0.85 -4.16
CA ILE A 108 -7.67 -1.86 -3.09
C ILE A 108 -9.13 -2.01 -2.61
N LEU A 109 -9.85 -0.91 -2.44
CA LEU A 109 -11.26 -0.94 -2.06
C LEU A 109 -12.14 -1.59 -3.14
N GLN A 110 -11.83 -1.35 -4.42
CA GLN A 110 -12.52 -2.02 -5.51
C GLN A 110 -12.30 -3.54 -5.45
N ALA A 111 -11.05 -4.00 -5.26
CA ALA A 111 -10.76 -5.42 -5.09
C ALA A 111 -11.52 -6.04 -3.90
N LYS A 112 -11.56 -5.36 -2.75
CA LYS A 112 -12.35 -5.80 -1.59
C LYS A 112 -13.85 -5.92 -1.92
N THR A 113 -14.37 -4.98 -2.70
CA THR A 113 -15.79 -4.96 -3.09
C THR A 113 -16.13 -6.13 -3.99
N GLU A 114 -15.30 -6.42 -4.98
CA GLU A 114 -15.54 -7.52 -5.92
C GLU A 114 -15.39 -8.89 -5.25
N VAL A 115 -14.40 -9.06 -4.35
CA VAL A 115 -14.30 -10.27 -3.52
C VAL A 115 -15.55 -10.45 -2.68
N ARG A 116 -16.09 -9.38 -2.09
CA ARG A 116 -17.33 -9.46 -1.32
C ARG A 116 -18.51 -9.89 -2.18
N LYS A 117 -18.60 -9.43 -3.44
CA LYS A 117 -19.65 -9.88 -4.37
C LYS A 117 -19.52 -11.38 -4.60
N ALA A 118 -18.34 -11.84 -5.03
CA ALA A 118 -18.06 -13.25 -5.29
C ALA A 118 -18.36 -14.19 -4.09
N LEU A 119 -18.16 -13.72 -2.86
CA LEU A 119 -18.49 -14.49 -1.66
C LEU A 119 -20.00 -14.64 -1.39
N ASN A 120 -20.83 -13.75 -1.95
CA ASN A 120 -22.29 -13.76 -1.78
C ASN A 120 -23.02 -14.36 -3.00
N GLU A 121 -22.29 -14.95 -3.93
CA GLU A 121 -22.79 -15.65 -5.13
C GLU A 121 -23.02 -17.15 -4.87
#